data_AF-G4YXE3-F1
#
_entry.id   AF-G4YXE3-F1
#
_cell.length_a   1.000
_cell.length_b   1.000
_cell.length_c   1.000
_cell.angle_alpha   90.00
_cell.angle_beta   90.00
_cell.angle_gamma   90.00
#
_symmetry.space_group_name_H-M   'P 1'
#
loop_
_entity.id
_entity.type
_entity.pdbx_description
1 polymer ?
#
loop_
_entity_poly.entity_id
_entity_poly.type
_entity_poly.pdbx_seq_one_letter_code
_entity_poly.pdbx_strand_id
1 'polypeptide(L)'
;MQRFCWRERSEKLNWRLLGALDVVDVVRRGDPALLEPYALHVTFARLPNAPKDPATRDAWFLVRVLQLAMEYLLFMRARDGDVLESLGQELRHVETERDELLLRAQKLKARARSGDKQVDKLHQVLQNIAKLLQIHG
;
A
#
# COMPACT_ATOMS: atom_id res chain seq x y z
N MET A 1 12.02 -2.74 13.47
CA MET A 1 11.54 -3.97 12.80
C MET A 1 11.26 -5.03 13.86
N GLN A 2 9.99 -5.36 14.07
CA GLN A 2 9.61 -6.43 14.98
C GLN A 2 10.05 -7.77 14.37
N ARG A 3 10.79 -8.58 15.11
CA ARG A 3 11.17 -9.93 14.66
C ARG A 3 9.98 -10.86 14.81
N PHE A 4 9.84 -11.79 13.88
CA PHE A 4 8.83 -12.82 13.97
C PHE A 4 9.09 -13.74 15.17
N CYS A 5 8.04 -14.04 15.94
CA CYS A 5 8.05 -15.06 16.98
C CYS A 5 6.74 -15.84 16.98
N TRP A 6 6.83 -17.15 17.18
CA TRP A 6 5.66 -18.01 17.33
C TRP A 6 4.94 -17.70 18.64
N ARG A 7 3.62 -17.54 18.58
CA ARG A 7 2.81 -17.35 19.79
C ARG A 7 2.43 -18.68 20.42
N GLU A 8 2.32 -18.65 21.74
CA GLU A 8 1.69 -19.75 22.47
C GLU A 8 0.21 -19.83 22.08
N ARG A 9 -0.26 -21.04 21.76
CA ARG A 9 -1.66 -21.30 21.44
C ARG A 9 -2.38 -21.74 22.72
N SER A 10 -3.13 -20.82 23.31
CA SER A 10 -3.84 -21.02 24.58
C SER A 10 -5.35 -21.26 24.39
N GLU A 11 -5.92 -20.72 23.33
CA GLU A 11 -7.36 -20.80 23.05
C GLU A 11 -7.78 -22.21 22.67
N LYS A 12 -8.93 -22.67 23.17
CA LYS A 12 -9.46 -23.99 22.80
C LYS A 12 -10.06 -23.93 21.39
N LEU A 13 -9.97 -25.05 20.68
CA LEU A 13 -10.64 -25.18 19.39
C LEU A 13 -12.16 -25.06 19.56
N ASN A 14 -12.79 -24.19 18.78
CA ASN A 14 -14.22 -23.95 18.81
C ASN A 14 -14.91 -24.87 17.81
N TRP A 15 -15.26 -26.07 18.27
CA TRP A 15 -15.92 -27.07 17.43
C TRP A 15 -17.29 -26.62 16.91
N ARG A 16 -18.00 -25.75 17.64
CA ARG A 16 -19.28 -25.20 17.18
C ARG A 16 -19.09 -24.28 15.98
N LEU A 17 -18.07 -23.42 16.03
CA LEU A 17 -17.69 -22.60 14.89
C LEU A 17 -17.32 -23.51 13.71
N LEU A 18 -16.37 -24.43 13.88
CA LEU A 18 -15.92 -25.29 12.79
C LEU A 18 -17.06 -26.15 12.21
N GLY A 19 -17.98 -26.62 13.04
CA GLY A 19 -19.14 -27.39 12.59
C GLY A 19 -20.20 -26.57 11.85
N ALA A 20 -20.19 -25.23 11.99
CA ALA A 20 -21.06 -24.33 11.23
C ALA A 20 -20.51 -24.00 9.83
N LEU A 21 -19.28 -24.43 9.51
CA LEU A 21 -18.70 -24.23 8.19
C LEU A 21 -19.37 -25.14 7.15
N ASP A 22 -20.13 -24.54 6.24
CA ASP A 22 -20.60 -25.24 5.04
C ASP A 22 -19.53 -25.20 3.94
N VAL A 23 -18.71 -26.25 3.91
CA VAL A 23 -17.63 -26.39 2.91
C VAL A 23 -18.19 -26.44 1.49
N VAL A 24 -19.38 -27.03 1.30
CA VAL A 24 -19.99 -27.17 -0.03
C VAL A 24 -20.41 -25.79 -0.55
N ASP A 25 -21.04 -24.99 0.29
CA ASP A 25 -21.43 -23.62 -0.07
C ASP A 25 -20.20 -22.74 -0.36
N VAL A 26 -19.15 -22.84 0.45
CA VAL A 26 -17.90 -22.10 0.22
C VAL A 26 -17.26 -22.47 -1.12
N VAL A 27 -17.12 -23.76 -1.41
CA VAL A 27 -16.55 -24.22 -2.68
C VAL A 27 -17.40 -23.78 -3.86
N ARG A 28 -18.73 -23.87 -3.74
CA ARG A 28 -19.67 -23.44 -4.78
C ARG A 28 -19.59 -21.95 -5.07
N ARG A 29 -19.45 -21.11 -4.03
CA ARG A 29 -19.32 -19.66 -4.18
C ARG A 29 -17.93 -19.24 -4.66
N GLY A 30 -16.91 -20.06 -4.39
CA GLY A 30 -15.53 -19.75 -4.72
C GLY A 30 -14.97 -18.53 -3.96
N ASP A 31 -15.60 -18.15 -2.85
CA ASP A 31 -15.22 -16.99 -2.06
C ASP A 31 -14.34 -17.41 -0.87
N PRO A 32 -13.02 -17.17 -0.91
CA PRO A 32 -12.11 -17.53 0.17
C PRO A 32 -12.28 -16.66 1.42
N ALA A 33 -12.92 -15.48 1.32
CA ALA A 33 -13.17 -14.62 2.48
C ALA A 33 -14.07 -15.32 3.52
N LEU A 34 -14.94 -16.22 3.07
CA LEU A 34 -15.78 -17.04 3.95
C LEU A 34 -14.97 -17.99 4.83
N LEU A 35 -13.76 -18.36 4.43
CA LEU A 35 -12.87 -19.24 5.21
C LEU A 35 -12.00 -18.47 6.20
N GLU A 36 -11.83 -17.16 6.02
CA GLU A 36 -10.90 -16.36 6.82
C GLU A 36 -11.15 -16.48 8.34
N PRO A 37 -12.39 -16.36 8.86
CA PRO A 37 -12.64 -16.51 10.29
C PRO A 37 -12.25 -17.88 10.84
N TYR A 38 -12.47 -18.94 10.05
CA TYR A 38 -12.15 -20.33 10.42
C TYR A 38 -10.66 -20.57 10.37
N ALA A 39 -9.99 -20.08 9.33
CA ALA A 39 -8.55 -20.18 9.16
C ALA A 39 -7.81 -19.44 10.28
N LEU A 40 -8.25 -18.23 10.62
CA LEU A 40 -7.69 -17.46 11.75
C LEU A 40 -7.91 -18.19 13.07
N HIS A 41 -9.12 -18.68 13.33
CA HIS A 41 -9.43 -19.46 14.54
C HIS A 41 -8.52 -20.69 14.67
N VAL A 42 -8.45 -21.51 13.61
CA VAL A 42 -7.60 -22.72 13.60
C VAL A 42 -6.13 -22.36 13.77
N THR A 43 -5.64 -21.27 13.17
CA THR A 43 -4.23 -20.87 13.22
C THR A 43 -3.73 -20.65 14.65
N PHE A 44 -4.57 -20.05 15.51
CA PHE A 44 -4.18 -19.65 16.87
C PHE A 44 -4.75 -20.56 17.97
N ALA A 45 -5.66 -21.47 17.64
CA ALA A 45 -6.20 -22.42 18.60
C ALA A 45 -5.18 -23.50 19.01
N ARG A 46 -5.25 -23.93 20.25
CA ARG A 46 -4.57 -25.10 20.78
C ARG A 46 -5.19 -26.36 20.19
N LEU A 47 -4.36 -27.17 19.56
CA LEU A 47 -4.76 -28.49 19.06
C LEU A 47 -4.92 -29.47 20.23
N PRO A 48 -5.85 -30.43 20.14
CA PRO A 48 -5.96 -31.48 21.15
C PRO A 48 -4.68 -32.33 21.18
N ASN A 49 -4.45 -33.00 22.31
CA ASN A 49 -3.33 -33.93 22.43
C ASN A 49 -3.44 -35.02 21.35
N ALA A 50 -2.30 -35.33 20.72
CA ALA A 50 -2.26 -36.28 19.62
C ALA A 50 -2.85 -37.64 20.06
N PRO A 51 -3.88 -38.14 19.35
CA PRO A 51 -4.47 -39.44 19.65
C PRO A 51 -3.47 -40.58 19.41
N LYS A 52 -3.73 -41.73 20.04
CA LYS A 52 -2.90 -42.94 19.88
C LYS A 52 -2.99 -43.54 18.47
N ASP A 53 -4.08 -43.26 17.77
CA ASP A 53 -4.27 -43.66 16.38
C ASP A 53 -3.29 -42.94 15.45
N PRO A 54 -2.44 -43.67 14.69
CA PRO A 54 -1.42 -43.07 13.84
C PRO A 54 -1.96 -42.13 12.77
N ALA A 55 -3.07 -42.49 12.10
CA ALA A 55 -3.63 -41.68 11.03
C ALA A 55 -4.13 -40.33 11.56
N THR A 56 -4.81 -40.35 12.70
CA THR A 56 -5.31 -39.14 13.35
C THR A 56 -4.17 -38.28 13.91
N ARG A 57 -3.10 -38.89 14.44
CA ARG A 57 -1.88 -38.18 14.86
C ARG A 57 -1.25 -37.44 13.67
N ASP A 58 -1.07 -38.12 12.55
CA ASP A 58 -0.40 -37.55 11.37
C ASP A 58 -1.24 -36.40 10.77
N ALA A 59 -2.58 -36.51 10.80
CA ALA A 59 -3.49 -35.42 10.45
C ALA A 59 -3.30 -34.19 11.36
N TRP A 60 -3.21 -34.36 12.68
CA TRP A 60 -2.95 -33.24 13.60
C TRP A 60 -1.56 -32.63 13.42
N PHE A 61 -0.56 -33.44 13.05
CA PHE A 61 0.76 -32.93 12.68
C PHE A 61 0.68 -32.02 11.45
N LEU A 62 -0.06 -32.42 10.41
CA LEU A 62 -0.29 -31.58 9.24
C LEU A 62 -0.99 -30.27 9.61
N VAL A 63 -2.04 -30.34 10.44
CA VAL A 63 -2.71 -29.12 10.95
C VAL A 63 -1.71 -28.23 11.69
N ARG A 64 -0.81 -28.80 12.49
CA ARG A 64 0.22 -28.03 13.18
C ARG A 64 1.18 -27.33 12.22
N VAL A 65 1.61 -28.00 11.15
CA VAL A 65 2.44 -27.38 10.10
C VAL A 65 1.68 -26.23 9.44
N LEU A 66 0.39 -26.42 9.14
CA LEU A 66 -0.47 -25.39 8.57
C LEU A 66 -0.66 -24.19 9.50
N GLN A 67 -0.83 -24.41 10.81
CA GLN A 67 -0.92 -23.34 11.80
C GLN A 67 0.35 -22.48 11.82
N LEU A 68 1.53 -23.11 11.71
CA LEU A 68 2.80 -22.41 11.68
C LEU A 68 2.96 -21.66 10.36
N ALA A 69 2.72 -22.32 9.23
CA ALA A 69 2.80 -21.68 7.93
C ALA A 69 1.87 -20.44 7.85
N MET A 70 0.63 -20.57 8.30
CA MET A 70 -0.35 -19.48 8.26
C MET A 70 0.03 -18.33 9.19
N GLU A 71 0.47 -18.60 10.43
CA GLU A 71 0.91 -17.55 11.35
C GLU A 71 2.10 -16.75 10.78
N TYR A 72 3.04 -17.42 10.12
CA TYR A 72 4.16 -16.74 9.46
C TYR A 72 3.69 -15.91 8.25
N LEU A 73 2.81 -16.46 7.42
CA LEU A 73 2.25 -15.73 6.28
C LEU A 73 1.47 -14.49 6.71
N LEU A 74 0.71 -14.57 7.81
CA LEU A 74 -0.01 -13.43 8.38
C LEU A 74 0.97 -12.35 8.87
N PHE A 75 2.07 -12.74 9.51
CA PHE A 75 3.11 -11.80 9.91
C PHE A 75 3.76 -11.11 8.69
N MET A 76 4.10 -11.89 7.66
CA MET A 76 4.68 -11.36 6.42
C MET A 76 3.71 -10.39 5.74
N ARG A 77 2.43 -10.76 5.62
CA ARG A 77 1.37 -9.90 5.06
C ARG A 77 1.23 -8.59 5.81
N ALA A 78 1.24 -8.62 7.15
CA ALA A 78 1.14 -7.41 7.96
C ALA A 78 2.35 -6.49 7.72
N ARG A 79 3.56 -7.06 7.79
CA ARG A 79 4.81 -6.32 7.56
C ARG A 79 4.85 -5.70 6.16
N ASP A 80 4.50 -6.47 5.13
CA ASP A 80 4.50 -5.98 3.75
C ASP A 80 3.41 -4.91 3.56
N GLY A 81 2.28 -5.01 4.27
CA GLY A 81 1.27 -3.96 4.37
C GLY A 81 1.82 -2.64 4.90
N ASP A 82 2.55 -2.68 6.03
CA ASP A 82 3.18 -1.48 6.60
C ASP A 82 4.18 -0.83 5.64
N VAL A 83 4.97 -1.65 4.93
CA VAL A 83 5.92 -1.18 3.92
C VAL A 83 5.20 -0.53 2.73
N LEU A 84 4.13 -1.15 2.23
CA LEU A 84 3.34 -0.61 1.13
C LEU A 84 2.66 0.70 1.53
N GLU A 85 2.17 0.82 2.77
CA GLU A 85 1.60 2.07 3.28
C GLU A 85 2.64 3.19 3.34
N SER A 86 3.83 2.89 3.86
CA SER A 86 4.97 3.83 3.90
C SER A 86 5.35 4.33 2.51
N LEU A 87 5.54 3.41 1.56
CA LEU A 87 5.85 3.76 0.17
C LEU A 87 4.73 4.56 -0.48
N GLY A 88 3.47 4.24 -0.16
CA GLY A 88 2.32 5.02 -0.62
C GLY A 88 2.29 6.44 -0.06
N GLN A 89 2.75 6.66 1.17
CA GLN A 89 2.90 8.00 1.75
C GLN A 89 4.03 8.77 1.09
N GLU A 90 5.19 8.15 0.88
CA GLU A 90 6.33 8.74 0.18
C GLU A 90 5.97 9.15 -1.26
N LEU A 91 5.27 8.28 -1.99
CA LEU A 91 4.83 8.57 -3.36
C LEU A 91 3.94 9.83 -3.40
N ARG A 92 2.94 9.91 -2.51
CA ARG A 92 2.05 11.08 -2.41
C ARG A 92 2.82 12.36 -2.09
N HIS A 93 3.86 12.27 -1.25
CA HIS A 93 4.71 13.40 -0.93
C HIS A 93 5.46 13.91 -2.17
N VAL A 94 6.13 13.01 -2.90
CA VAL A 94 6.85 13.34 -4.13
C VAL A 94 5.92 13.89 -5.22
N GLU A 95 4.70 13.34 -5.35
CA GLU A 95 3.69 13.87 -6.27
C GLU A 95 3.30 15.31 -5.93
N THR A 96 3.16 15.61 -4.64
CA THR A 96 2.86 16.97 -4.17
C THR A 96 4.01 17.93 -4.49
N GLU A 97 5.26 17.52 -4.21
CA GLU A 97 6.45 18.31 -4.55
C GLU A 97 6.56 18.57 -6.06
N ARG A 98 6.31 17.55 -6.88
CA ARG A 98 6.25 17.68 -8.34
C ARG A 98 5.23 18.74 -8.75
N ASP A 99 4.03 18.69 -8.19
CA ASP A 99 2.94 19.60 -8.55
C ASP A 99 3.27 21.05 -8.14
N GLU A 100 3.91 21.24 -6.98
CA GLU A 100 4.42 22.55 -6.57
C GLU A 100 5.49 23.08 -7.53
N LEU A 101 6.45 22.24 -7.93
CA LEU A 101 7.50 22.61 -8.87
C LEU A 101 6.93 22.98 -10.24
N LEU A 102 5.94 22.24 -10.74
CA LEU A 102 5.23 22.56 -11.98
C LEU A 102 4.53 23.92 -11.87
N LEU A 103 3.87 24.21 -10.75
CA LEU A 103 3.23 25.51 -10.53
C LEU A 103 4.25 26.64 -10.49
N ARG A 104 5.40 26.45 -9.83
CA ARG A 104 6.50 27.43 -9.79
C ARG A 104 7.09 27.67 -11.17
N ALA A 105 7.32 26.61 -11.94
CA ALA A 105 7.83 26.69 -13.30
C ALA A 105 6.86 27.47 -14.23
N GLN A 106 5.55 27.23 -14.11
CA GLN A 106 4.54 27.99 -14.85
C GLN A 106 4.56 29.48 -14.49
N LYS A 107 4.68 29.82 -13.19
CA LYS A 107 4.78 31.22 -12.73
C LYS A 107 6.03 31.91 -13.28
N LEU A 108 7.19 31.24 -13.26
CA LEU A 108 8.44 31.78 -13.81
C LEU A 108 8.33 31.98 -15.32
N LYS A 109 7.76 31.01 -16.05
CA LYS A 109 7.53 31.11 -17.50
C LYS A 109 6.60 32.28 -17.84
N ALA A 110 5.56 32.53 -17.04
CA ALA A 110 4.68 33.67 -17.21
C ALA A 110 5.40 35.01 -16.96
N ARG A 111 6.24 35.09 -15.92
CA ARG A 111 7.06 36.28 -15.63
C ARG A 111 8.06 36.57 -16.74
N ALA A 112 8.78 35.56 -17.23
CA ALA A 112 9.72 35.71 -18.34
C ALA A 112 9.04 36.28 -19.59
N ARG A 113 7.89 35.71 -19.99
CA ARG A 113 7.08 36.22 -21.11
C ARG A 113 6.62 37.66 -20.92
N SER A 114 6.32 38.06 -19.68
CA SER A 114 5.97 39.46 -19.39
C SER A 114 7.19 40.38 -19.50
N GLY A 115 8.37 39.92 -19.07
CA GLY A 115 9.64 40.62 -19.23
C GLY A 115 9.99 40.83 -20.70
N ASP A 116 9.91 39.79 -21.53
CA ASP A 116 10.17 39.87 -22.98
C ASP A 116 9.29 40.93 -23.64
N LYS A 117 7.98 40.93 -23.33
CA LYS A 117 7.04 41.95 -23.83
C LYS A 117 7.40 43.37 -23.39
N GLN A 118 7.97 43.54 -22.19
CA GLN A 118 8.42 44.86 -21.72
C GLN A 118 9.68 45.31 -22.45
N VAL A 119 10.62 44.39 -22.71
CA VAL A 119 11.84 44.65 -23.49
C VAL A 119 11.48 45.06 -24.92
N ASP A 120 10.57 44.34 -25.58
CA ASP A 120 10.10 44.67 -26.93
C ASP A 120 9.49 46.07 -26.99
N LYS A 121 8.65 46.42 -26.01
CA LYS A 121 8.06 47.76 -25.91
C LYS A 121 9.12 48.84 -25.71
N LEU A 122 10.09 48.61 -24.83
CA LEU A 122 11.19 49.56 -24.61
C LEU A 122 12.01 49.74 -25.89
N HIS A 123 12.33 48.65 -26.58
CA HIS A 123 13.05 48.70 -27.85
C HIS A 123 12.28 49.52 -28.89
N GLN A 124 10.96 49.32 -29.00
CA GLN A 124 10.11 50.11 -29.91
C GLN A 124 10.12 51.61 -29.56
N VAL A 125 10.04 51.96 -28.27
CA VAL A 125 10.10 53.35 -27.82
C VAL A 125 11.45 53.98 -28.18
N LEU A 126 12.56 53.28 -27.92
CA LEU A 126 13.90 53.76 -28.25
C LEU A 126 14.08 53.97 -29.77
N GLN A 127 13.59 53.04 -30.59
CA GLN A 127 13.59 53.20 -32.05
C GLN A 127 12.80 54.43 -32.49
N ASN A 128 11.63 54.67 -31.90
CA ASN A 128 10.80 55.83 -32.23
C ASN A 128 11.51 57.15 -31.85
N ILE A 129 12.15 57.21 -30.68
CA ILE A 129 12.94 58.37 -30.26
C ILE A 129 14.11 58.61 -31.22
N ALA A 130 14.86 57.56 -31.59
CA ALA A 130 15.96 57.68 -32.54
C ALA A 130 15.52 58.23 -33.90
N LYS A 131 14.36 57.77 -34.42
CA LYS A 131 13.77 58.31 -35.66
C LYS A 131 13.39 59.78 -35.52
N LEU A 132 12.78 60.19 -34.41
CA LEU A 132 12.42 61.59 -34.18
C LEU A 132 13.64 62.52 -34.15
N LEU A 133 14.73 62.05 -33.53
CA LEU A 133 16.00 62.79 -33.48
C LEU A 133 16.66 62.90 -34.86
N GLN A 134 16.54 61.89 -35.72
CA GLN A 134 17.04 61.92 -37.11
C GLN A 134 16.25 62.85 -38.03
N ILE A 135 15.00 63.20 -37.69
CA ILE A 135 14.16 64.11 -38.50
C ILE A 135 14.44 65.58 -38.15
N HIS A 136 14.98 65.86 -36.95
CA HIS A 136 15.24 67.22 -36.44
C HIS A 136 16.72 67.63 -36.52
N GLY A 137 17.59 66.78 -37.07
CA GLY A 137 18.98 67.11 -37.42
C GLY A 137 19.16 67.13 -38.93
#